data_AF-A0A2Y9QR95-F1
#
_entry.id   AF-A0A2Y9QR95-F1
#
_cell.length_a   1.000
_cell.length_b   1.000
_cell.length_c   1.000
_cell.angle_alpha   90.00
_cell.angle_beta   90.00
_cell.angle_gamma   90.00
#
_symmetry.space_group_name_H-M   'P 1'
#
loop_
_entity.id
_entity.type
_entity.pdbx_description
1 polymer ?
#
loop_
_entity_poly.entity_id
_entity_poly.type
_entity_poly.pdbx_seq_one_letter_code
_entity_poly.pdbx_strand_id
1 'polypeptide(L)'
;MGVAQHSQQENEKRTIASVSADGINITLTNPLNYTHLGITVTLPDGTLFEARAEVGILTRNILIKGSSNIEWNDKIPACPDGFDTGEFATQTCLQGKFGEEIGSDQFGGCIMFHAPVPSANTVTGRIEYVEVRDIVIKL
;
A
#
# COMPACT_ATOMS: atom_id res chain seq x y z
N MET A 1 -26.49 -6.19 -14.56
CA MET A 1 -26.11 -4.79 -14.86
C MET A 1 -26.08 -4.07 -13.52
N GLY A 2 -24.90 -3.66 -13.06
CA GLY A 2 -24.70 -3.07 -11.74
C GLY A 2 -23.21 -3.05 -11.41
N VAL A 3 -22.45 -2.20 -12.09
CA VAL A 3 -21.07 -1.91 -11.69
C VAL A 3 -21.20 -0.95 -10.51
N ALA A 4 -20.84 -1.42 -9.32
CA ALA A 4 -20.74 -0.55 -8.15
C ALA A 4 -19.48 0.32 -8.35
N GLN A 5 -19.69 1.49 -8.94
CA GLN A 5 -18.65 2.47 -9.20
C GLN A 5 -18.44 3.26 -7.91
N HIS A 6 -17.83 2.64 -6.91
CA HIS A 6 -17.46 3.31 -5.66
C HIS A 6 -16.36 4.32 -5.98
N SER A 7 -16.77 5.57 -6.12
CA SER A 7 -15.83 6.67 -6.34
C SER A 7 -14.96 6.82 -5.09
N GLN A 8 -13.65 7.04 -5.30
CA GLN A 8 -12.69 7.42 -4.24
C GLN A 8 -13.12 8.68 -3.45
N GLN A 9 -14.20 9.34 -3.86
CA GLN A 9 -14.80 10.51 -3.22
C GLN A 9 -15.83 10.19 -2.13
N GLU A 10 -16.15 8.92 -1.86
CA GLU A 10 -17.11 8.51 -0.80
C GLU A 10 -16.43 8.30 0.57
N ASN A 11 -15.18 8.75 0.74
CA ASN A 11 -14.48 8.71 2.02
C ASN A 11 -15.10 9.69 3.02
N GLU A 12 -15.47 9.22 4.21
CA GLU A 12 -16.12 10.02 5.23
C GLU A 12 -15.36 10.01 6.56
N LYS A 13 -15.32 11.16 7.24
CA LYS A 13 -14.82 11.29 8.62
C LYS A 13 -15.98 11.58 9.57
N ARG A 14 -16.12 10.77 10.62
CA ARG A 14 -17.15 10.93 11.66
C ARG A 14 -16.56 10.93 13.06
N THR A 15 -17.25 11.58 13.99
CA THR A 15 -16.90 11.55 15.41
C THR A 15 -17.58 10.35 16.07
N ILE A 16 -16.83 9.61 16.88
CA ILE A 16 -17.37 8.52 17.69
C ILE A 16 -18.06 9.13 18.91
N ALA A 17 -19.35 8.85 19.08
CA ALA A 17 -20.15 9.24 20.23
C ALA A 17 -19.94 8.28 21.41
N SER A 18 -19.90 6.97 21.13
CA SER A 18 -19.65 5.94 22.13
C SER A 18 -19.14 4.65 21.50
N VAL A 19 -18.49 3.83 22.32
CA VAL A 19 -18.07 2.47 22.01
C VAL A 19 -18.76 1.56 23.02
N SER A 20 -19.31 0.43 22.56
CA SER A 20 -19.92 -0.57 23.44
C SER A 20 -18.91 -1.18 24.42
N ALA A 21 -19.39 -1.72 25.53
CA ALA A 21 -18.53 -2.29 26.57
C ALA A 21 -17.68 -3.48 26.09
N ASP A 22 -18.13 -4.20 25.07
CA ASP A 22 -17.41 -5.30 24.41
C ASP A 22 -16.41 -4.82 23.34
N GLY A 23 -16.41 -3.52 23.01
CA GLY A 23 -15.54 -2.93 21.97
C GLY A 23 -15.94 -3.26 20.53
N ILE A 24 -17.09 -3.90 20.31
CA ILE A 24 -17.51 -4.40 18.98
C ILE A 24 -18.30 -3.35 18.20
N ASN A 25 -19.13 -2.57 18.90
CA ASN A 25 -20.05 -1.62 18.27
C ASN A 25 -19.62 -0.18 18.54
N ILE A 26 -19.61 0.63 17.48
CA ILE A 26 -19.27 2.05 17.53
C ILE A 26 -20.53 2.84 17.14
N THR A 27 -20.90 3.81 17.98
CA THR A 27 -21.97 4.75 17.68
C THR A 27 -21.36 6.07 17.20
N LEU A 28 -21.76 6.55 16.03
CA LEU A 28 -21.29 7.82 15.45
C LEU A 28 -22.21 8.96 15.89
N THR A 29 -21.67 10.19 16.04
CA THR A 29 -22.48 11.38 16.35
C THR A 29 -23.49 11.71 15.24
N ASN A 30 -23.16 11.33 14.00
CA ASN A 30 -23.98 11.55 12.82
C ASN A 30 -23.86 10.33 11.87
N PRO A 31 -24.96 9.90 11.21
CA PRO A 31 -24.97 8.73 10.33
C PRO A 31 -24.19 8.97 9.03
N LEU A 32 -23.51 7.94 8.48
CA LEU A 32 -22.79 8.01 7.20
C LEU A 32 -23.73 8.37 6.04
N ASN A 33 -23.23 9.10 5.04
CA ASN A 33 -24.03 9.55 3.89
C ASN A 33 -24.01 8.52 2.75
N TYR A 34 -22.93 7.74 2.63
CA TYR A 34 -22.75 6.72 1.60
C TYR A 34 -22.88 5.29 2.16
N THR A 35 -23.25 4.35 1.27
CA THR A 35 -23.33 2.93 1.59
C THR A 35 -21.93 2.32 1.54
N HIS A 36 -21.43 1.85 2.68
CA HIS A 36 -20.19 1.07 2.73
C HIS A 36 -20.50 -0.43 2.65
N LEU A 37 -19.88 -1.13 1.69
CA LEU A 37 -20.09 -2.56 1.49
C LEU A 37 -19.37 -3.38 2.56
N GLY A 38 -20.09 -4.36 3.09
CA GLY A 38 -19.52 -5.50 3.79
C GLY A 38 -20.19 -6.78 3.34
N ILE A 39 -19.49 -7.57 2.51
CA ILE A 39 -20.01 -8.81 1.93
C ILE A 39 -19.08 -10.00 2.18
N THR A 40 -19.68 -11.17 2.41
CA THR A 40 -18.96 -12.45 2.39
C THR A 40 -19.06 -13.04 0.99
N VAL A 41 -17.92 -13.35 0.38
CA VAL A 41 -17.83 -13.98 -0.95
C VAL A 41 -17.29 -15.39 -0.79
N THR A 42 -17.99 -16.39 -1.29
CA THR A 42 -17.47 -17.77 -1.35
C THR A 42 -16.52 -17.89 -2.55
N LEU A 43 -15.26 -18.24 -2.27
CA LEU A 43 -14.25 -18.50 -3.29
C LEU A 43 -14.45 -19.89 -3.94
N PRO A 44 -13.85 -20.15 -5.11
CA PRO A 44 -14.02 -21.42 -5.83
C PRO A 44 -13.58 -22.67 -5.05
N ASP A 45 -12.68 -22.52 -4.09
CA ASP A 45 -12.19 -23.57 -3.19
C ASP A 45 -13.10 -23.80 -1.96
N GLY A 46 -14.22 -23.06 -1.86
CA GLY A 46 -15.15 -23.10 -0.74
C GLY A 46 -14.78 -22.19 0.43
N THR A 47 -13.63 -21.49 0.36
CA THR A 47 -13.20 -20.55 1.39
C THR A 47 -14.12 -19.32 1.42
N LEU A 48 -14.46 -18.83 2.61
CA LEU A 48 -15.22 -17.58 2.76
C LEU A 48 -14.25 -16.40 2.82
N PHE A 49 -14.41 -15.46 1.88
CA PHE A 49 -13.68 -14.21 1.82
C PHE A 49 -14.55 -13.06 2.32
N GLU A 50 -14.14 -12.43 3.41
CA GLU A 50 -14.84 -11.29 3.99
C GLU A 50 -14.33 -9.98 3.36
N ALA A 51 -15.04 -9.47 2.36
CA ALA A 51 -14.78 -8.15 1.81
C ALA A 51 -15.50 -7.11 2.69
N ARG A 52 -14.75 -6.26 3.38
CA ARG A 52 -15.27 -5.20 4.24
C ARG A 52 -14.58 -3.88 3.90
N ALA A 53 -15.29 -2.77 4.08
CA ALA A 53 -14.68 -1.45 4.07
C ALA A 53 -13.65 -1.34 5.22
N GLU A 54 -12.53 -0.69 4.95
CA GLU A 54 -11.50 -0.40 5.95
C GLU A 54 -11.98 0.74 6.86
N VAL A 55 -11.87 0.53 8.18
CA VAL A 55 -12.22 1.55 9.17
C VAL A 55 -10.99 1.84 10.02
N GLY A 56 -10.45 3.05 9.90
CA GLY A 56 -9.32 3.52 10.70
C GLY A 56 -9.76 4.43 11.84
N ILE A 57 -9.34 4.11 13.07
CA ILE A 57 -9.55 5.02 14.21
C ILE A 57 -8.48 6.12 14.20
N LEU A 58 -8.88 7.34 13.80
CA LEU A 58 -8.00 8.51 13.72
C LEU A 58 -7.72 9.11 15.10
N THR A 59 -7.06 8.36 15.96
CA THR A 59 -6.61 8.82 17.29
C THR A 59 -5.15 9.27 17.30
N ARG A 60 -4.39 8.88 16.27
CA ARG A 60 -2.97 9.18 16.01
C ARG A 60 -2.74 9.20 14.49
N ASN A 61 -1.54 9.57 14.06
CA ASN A 61 -1.12 9.47 12.66
C ASN A 61 -1.20 8.00 12.20
N ILE A 62 -1.70 7.77 10.99
CA ILE A 62 -1.66 6.45 10.36
C ILE A 62 -0.27 6.25 9.77
N LEU A 63 0.42 5.17 10.11
CA LEU A 63 1.67 4.76 9.47
C LEU A 63 1.40 3.61 8.52
N ILE A 64 1.65 3.82 7.23
CA ILE A 64 1.67 2.76 6.21
C ILE A 64 3.13 2.34 6.04
N LYS A 65 3.44 1.10 6.43
CA LYS A 65 4.81 0.56 6.41
C LYS A 65 4.88 -0.71 5.58
N GLY A 66 5.80 -0.77 4.62
CA GLY A 66 6.11 -2.01 3.90
C GLY A 66 6.86 -3.00 4.79
N SER A 67 6.87 -4.28 4.40
CA SER A 67 7.72 -5.24 5.11
C SER A 67 9.20 -4.87 4.94
N SER A 68 9.96 -4.97 6.02
CA SER A 68 11.42 -4.77 6.00
C SER A 68 12.02 -6.03 6.60
N ASN A 69 12.65 -6.87 5.79
CA ASN A 69 13.40 -8.00 6.36
C ASN A 69 14.82 -7.55 6.66
N ILE A 70 15.17 -7.61 7.94
CA ILE A 70 16.50 -7.20 8.40
C ILE A 70 17.60 -8.14 7.89
N GLU A 71 17.26 -9.39 7.56
CA GLU A 71 18.19 -10.37 6.96
C GLU A 71 18.59 -10.02 5.52
N TRP A 72 17.84 -9.14 4.84
CA TRP A 72 18.09 -8.72 3.46
C TRP A 72 18.48 -7.24 3.34
N ASN A 73 18.74 -6.58 4.49
CA ASN A 73 19.16 -5.19 4.60
C ASN A 73 20.70 -5.00 4.60
N ASP A 74 21.43 -5.98 4.07
CA ASP A 74 22.87 -5.86 3.95
C ASP A 74 23.25 -4.75 2.97
N LYS A 75 24.14 -3.86 3.41
CA LYS A 75 24.69 -2.80 2.58
C LYS A 75 25.60 -3.44 1.53
N ILE A 76 25.23 -3.34 0.26
CA ILE A 76 26.05 -3.88 -0.82
C ILE A 76 27.25 -2.94 -1.02
N PRO A 77 28.50 -3.42 -0.87
CA PRO A 77 29.67 -2.58 -1.06
C PRO A 77 29.80 -2.17 -2.53
N ALA A 78 30.33 -0.97 -2.78
CA ALA A 78 30.60 -0.49 -4.13
C ALA A 78 31.55 -1.43 -4.87
N CYS A 79 31.37 -1.57 -6.19
CA CYS A 79 32.33 -2.27 -7.04
C CYS A 79 33.73 -1.61 -6.90
N PRO A 80 34.82 -2.41 -6.91
CA PRO A 80 36.18 -1.88 -6.96
C PRO A 80 36.42 -0.97 -8.18
N ASP A 81 37.30 0.02 -8.02
CA ASP A 81 37.71 0.92 -9.12
C ASP A 81 38.28 0.11 -10.31
N GLY A 82 37.86 0.46 -11.54
CA GLY A 82 38.28 -0.21 -12.77
C GLY A 82 37.29 -1.25 -13.32
N PHE A 83 36.03 -1.24 -12.89
CA PHE A 83 34.98 -2.10 -13.44
C PHE A 83 34.64 -1.73 -14.89
N ASP A 84 34.76 -2.70 -15.79
CA ASP A 84 34.49 -2.54 -17.21
C ASP A 84 32.99 -2.73 -17.50
N THR A 85 32.34 -1.74 -18.11
CA THR A 85 30.90 -1.76 -18.42
C THR A 85 30.59 -2.35 -19.79
N GLY A 86 31.58 -2.91 -20.49
CA GLY A 86 31.40 -3.55 -21.78
C GLY A 86 30.39 -4.71 -21.75
N GLU A 87 29.61 -4.84 -22.81
CA GLU A 87 28.55 -5.87 -22.97
C GLU A 87 29.05 -7.32 -22.80
N PHE A 88 30.37 -7.54 -22.96
CA PHE A 88 31.04 -8.83 -22.85
C PHE A 88 31.88 -9.01 -21.57
N ALA A 89 31.91 -8.01 -20.67
CA ALA A 89 32.63 -8.11 -19.41
C ALA A 89 31.91 -9.07 -18.45
N THR A 90 32.66 -9.98 -17.81
CA THR A 90 32.10 -10.90 -16.82
C THR A 90 31.64 -10.13 -15.60
N GLN A 91 30.33 -10.08 -15.38
CA GLN A 91 29.73 -9.31 -14.28
C GLN A 91 29.85 -10.06 -12.96
N THR A 92 30.79 -9.67 -12.10
CA THR A 92 31.00 -10.27 -10.78
C THR A 92 30.46 -9.41 -9.62
N CYS A 93 30.09 -8.15 -9.87
CA CYS A 93 29.65 -7.20 -8.82
C CYS A 93 28.43 -6.33 -9.20
N LEU A 94 27.56 -6.78 -10.12
CA LEU A 94 26.47 -5.98 -10.70
C LEU A 94 25.65 -5.17 -9.68
N GLN A 95 25.37 -5.74 -8.50
CA GLN A 95 24.57 -5.08 -7.45
C GLN A 95 25.31 -3.90 -6.76
N GLY A 96 26.64 -3.90 -6.74
CA GLY A 96 27.46 -2.81 -6.18
C GLY A 96 27.78 -1.70 -7.18
N LYS A 97 27.30 -1.81 -8.43
CA LYS A 97 27.66 -0.92 -9.56
C LYS A 97 27.26 0.54 -9.34
N PHE A 98 26.17 0.77 -8.62
CA PHE A 98 25.66 2.12 -8.34
C PHE A 98 26.10 2.66 -6.97
N GLY A 99 26.95 1.90 -6.25
CA GLY A 99 27.69 2.37 -5.08
C GLY A 99 26.89 2.48 -3.78
N GLU A 100 25.56 2.49 -3.83
CA GLU A 100 24.68 2.60 -2.65
C GLU A 100 23.36 1.84 -2.84
N GLU A 101 23.42 0.54 -3.13
CA GLU A 101 22.23 -0.30 -3.11
C GLU A 101 22.08 -0.99 -1.74
N ILE A 102 20.94 -0.79 -1.10
CA ILE A 102 20.45 -1.67 -0.03
C ILE A 102 19.81 -2.88 -0.73
N GLY A 103 19.92 -4.10 -0.21
CA GLY A 103 19.44 -5.33 -0.87
C GLY A 103 17.99 -5.30 -1.39
N SER A 104 17.61 -6.32 -2.18
CA SER A 104 16.42 -6.40 -3.06
C SER A 104 15.04 -6.10 -2.44
N ASP A 105 14.96 -5.91 -1.13
CA ASP A 105 13.73 -5.65 -0.38
C ASP A 105 13.67 -4.25 0.23
N GLN A 106 14.26 -3.27 -0.46
CA GLN A 106 14.18 -1.85 -0.06
C GLN A 106 12.73 -1.37 0.20
N PHE A 107 11.73 -2.08 -0.33
CA PHE A 107 10.32 -1.73 -0.21
C PHE A 107 9.44 -2.98 -0.13
N GLY A 108 9.02 -3.40 1.06
CA GLY A 108 8.11 -4.54 1.23
C GLY A 108 6.64 -4.22 1.01
N GLY A 109 6.34 -3.20 0.20
CA GLY A 109 4.98 -2.81 -0.15
C GLY A 109 4.95 -1.87 -1.36
N CYS A 110 3.89 -1.97 -2.17
CA CYS A 110 3.65 -1.09 -3.30
C CYS A 110 2.24 -0.51 -3.20
N ILE A 111 2.12 0.81 -3.25
CA ILE A 111 0.83 1.49 -3.48
C ILE A 111 0.71 1.68 -4.99
N MET A 112 -0.32 1.11 -5.60
CA MET A 112 -0.57 1.21 -7.03
C MET A 112 -1.78 2.09 -7.30
N PHE A 113 -1.59 3.16 -8.05
CA PHE A 113 -2.68 3.88 -8.69
C PHE A 113 -2.79 3.40 -10.14
N HIS A 114 -3.96 2.90 -10.55
CA HIS A 114 -4.14 2.29 -11.86
C HIS A 114 -5.17 3.05 -12.70
N ALA A 115 -4.80 3.35 -13.95
CA ALA A 115 -5.71 3.92 -14.94
C ALA A 115 -6.44 2.79 -15.67
N PRO A 116 -7.78 2.84 -15.82
CA PRO A 116 -8.49 1.86 -16.65
C PRO A 116 -8.10 1.95 -18.14
N VAL A 117 -7.50 3.08 -18.57
CA VAL A 117 -7.04 3.31 -19.94
C VAL A 117 -5.56 3.72 -19.91
N PRO A 118 -4.66 3.00 -20.60
CA PRO A 118 -3.25 3.34 -20.70
C PRO A 118 -3.04 4.76 -21.25
N SER A 119 -2.05 5.49 -20.72
CA SER A 119 -1.62 6.81 -21.22
C SER A 119 -2.69 7.91 -21.23
N ALA A 120 -3.84 7.70 -20.60
CA ALA A 120 -4.93 8.68 -20.57
C ALA A 120 -4.73 9.79 -19.52
N ASN A 121 -3.71 9.68 -18.66
CA ASN A 121 -3.42 10.59 -17.56
C ASN A 121 -4.65 10.84 -16.64
N THR A 122 -5.50 9.81 -16.48
CA THR A 122 -6.76 9.87 -15.72
C THR A 122 -6.60 9.49 -14.25
N VAL A 123 -5.38 9.18 -13.82
CA VAL A 123 -5.09 8.74 -12.46
C VAL A 123 -4.75 9.94 -11.60
N THR A 124 -5.49 10.11 -10.52
CA THR A 124 -5.17 11.06 -9.46
C THR A 124 -5.20 10.32 -8.14
N GLY A 125 -4.03 10.16 -7.52
CA GLY A 125 -3.88 9.64 -6.17
C GLY A 125 -3.82 10.77 -5.14
N ARG A 126 -4.52 10.63 -4.02
CA ARG A 126 -4.42 11.54 -2.87
C ARG A 126 -4.11 10.73 -1.62
N ILE A 127 -2.98 11.02 -0.98
CA ILE A 127 -2.54 10.43 0.28
C ILE A 127 -2.41 11.57 1.29
N GLU A 128 -3.23 11.57 2.34
CA GLU A 128 -3.28 12.63 3.35
C GLU A 128 -3.36 12.06 4.76
N TYR A 129 -2.82 12.79 5.74
CA TYR A 129 -2.85 12.44 7.18
C TYR A 129 -2.20 11.08 7.52
N VAL A 130 -1.30 10.61 6.65
CA VAL A 130 -0.54 9.36 6.85
C VAL A 130 0.96 9.60 6.72
N GLU A 131 1.73 8.78 7.42
CA GLU A 131 3.15 8.59 7.24
C GLU A 131 3.38 7.35 6.37
N VAL A 132 4.31 7.41 5.42
CA VAL A 132 4.65 6.29 4.53
C VAL A 132 6.12 5.93 4.72
N ARG A 133 6.41 4.67 5.02
CA ARG A 133 7.79 4.13 5.17
C ARG A 133 7.94 2.83 4.40
N ASP A 134 9.12 2.63 3.81
CA ASP A 134 9.50 1.36 3.17
C ASP A 134 8.51 0.89 2.08
N ILE A 135 7.91 1.82 1.32
CA ILE A 135 6.90 1.57 0.27
C ILE A 135 7.27 2.31 -1.03
N VAL A 136 7.06 1.65 -2.17
CA VAL A 136 7.07 2.32 -3.50
C VAL A 136 5.67 2.77 -3.88
N ILE A 137 5.55 4.01 -4.36
CA ILE A 137 4.32 4.52 -4.98
C ILE A 137 4.47 4.43 -6.49
N LYS A 138 3.57 3.68 -7.15
CA LYS A 138 3.48 3.57 -8.61
C LYS A 138 2.22 4.26 -9.12
N LEU A 139 2.41 5.11 -10.12
CA LEU A 139 1.37 5.86 -10.84
C LEU A 139 1.14 5.25 -12.24
#